data_AF-W0RDA9-F1
#
_entry.id   AF-W0RDA9-F1
#
_cell.length_a   1.000
_cell.length_b   1.000
_cell.length_c   1.000
_cell.angle_alpha   90.00
_cell.angle_beta   90.00
_cell.angle_gamma   90.00
#
_symmetry.space_group_name_H-M   'P 1'
#
loop_
_entity.id
_entity.type
_entity.pdbx_description
1 polymer ?
#
loop_
_entity_poly.entity_id
_entity_poly.type
_entity_poly.pdbx_seq_one_letter_code
_entity_poly.pdbx_strand_id
1 'polypeptide(L)'
;MTPAGSWLLVSLPVALVAIGLLVRVALSLVRATRAAVVVRVPVRAEQRVTFERGGALSLNLEASDLARARVGLRFSLTAADGSEVLLRPAVAPITVSSFMRARMELMRLTLPSPGAYVLRVDGADPRDGNDAIVFTRPLGASLVRHVVALIAVGALLVGSLVVSGLALLGGSRAAAPRTLEATIAEAAAVVRARTVGSGAPRFQVLETLAGAVPAHVAGAGRAEGLVLDTRAAEASGYRAMDGQEVIVLLAPVPPATADAPASVRVGEPLALLPIVDGRVVFLPNDPVGRRSLTLEELRRLSAR
;
A
#
# COMPACT_ATOMS: atom_id res chain seq x y z
N MET A 1 21.53 7.24 17.59
CA MET A 1 20.21 7.12 16.95
C MET A 1 20.28 7.80 15.60
N THR A 2 20.04 7.07 14.51
CA THR A 2 20.05 7.66 13.17
C THR A 2 18.79 8.51 12.97
N PRO A 3 18.87 9.67 12.32
CA PRO A 3 17.72 10.56 12.11
C PRO A 3 16.58 9.90 11.32
N ALA A 4 16.85 8.80 10.60
CA ALA A 4 15.82 8.04 9.89
C ALA A 4 14.85 7.30 10.84
N GLY A 5 15.34 6.80 11.99
CA GLY A 5 14.50 6.08 12.95
C GLY A 5 13.47 6.99 13.65
N SER A 6 13.80 8.27 13.87
CA SER A 6 12.88 9.21 14.51
C SER A 6 11.70 9.59 13.62
N TRP A 7 11.86 9.61 12.29
CA TRP A 7 10.74 9.94 11.39
C TRP A 7 9.70 8.82 11.33
N LEU A 8 10.14 7.55 11.31
CA LEU A 8 9.23 6.40 11.32
C LEU A 8 8.39 6.32 12.60
N LEU A 9 9.00 6.67 13.73
CA LEU A 9 8.32 6.72 15.02
C LEU A 9 7.20 7.77 15.06
N VAL A 10 7.27 8.82 14.24
CA VAL A 10 6.23 9.87 14.16
C VAL A 10 5.22 9.57 13.05
N SER A 11 5.69 9.16 11.87
CA SER A 11 4.83 8.99 10.70
C SER A 11 3.89 7.79 10.81
N LEU A 12 4.33 6.69 11.45
CA LEU A 12 3.51 5.49 11.62
C LEU A 12 2.30 5.71 12.55
N PRO A 13 2.45 6.30 13.76
CA PRO A 13 1.29 6.65 14.59
C PRO A 13 0.35 7.65 13.90
N VAL A 14 0.89 8.64 13.18
CA VAL A 14 0.07 9.61 12.43
C VAL A 14 -0.76 8.89 11.35
N ALA A 15 -0.18 7.94 10.63
CA ALA A 15 -0.91 7.13 9.65
C ALA A 15 -2.04 6.32 10.31
N LEU A 16 -1.78 5.68 11.44
CA LEU A 16 -2.80 4.92 12.18
C LEU A 16 -3.95 5.81 12.68
N VAL A 17 -3.63 6.98 13.22
CA VAL A 17 -4.64 7.98 13.63
C VAL A 17 -5.45 8.46 12.42
N ALA A 18 -4.81 8.74 11.30
CA ALA A 18 -5.48 9.15 10.07
C ALA A 18 -6.43 8.07 9.54
N ILE A 19 -6.04 6.79 9.59
CA ILE A 19 -6.92 5.66 9.26
C ILE A 19 -8.16 5.64 10.18
N GLY A 20 -7.95 5.76 11.50
CA GLY A 20 -9.05 5.79 12.46
C GLY A 20 -10.03 6.94 12.22
N LEU A 21 -9.50 8.13 11.95
CA LEU A 21 -10.31 9.31 11.59
C LEU A 21 -11.07 9.09 10.27
N LEU A 22 -10.43 8.51 9.26
CA LEU A 22 -11.06 8.24 7.96
C LEU A 22 -12.26 7.30 8.12
N VAL A 23 -12.09 6.21 8.87
CA VAL A 23 -13.17 5.26 9.18
C VAL A 23 -14.30 5.96 9.94
N ARG A 24 -13.97 6.78 10.95
CA ARG A 24 -14.98 7.53 11.72
C ARG A 24 -15.76 8.50 10.84
N VAL A 25 -15.09 9.27 9.98
CA VAL A 25 -15.74 10.22 9.07
C VAL A 25 -16.62 9.49 8.06
N ALA A 26 -16.16 8.37 7.50
CA ALA A 26 -16.95 7.54 6.59
C ALA A 26 -18.21 6.98 7.27
N LEU A 27 -18.08 6.43 8.49
CA LEU A 27 -19.23 5.94 9.25
C LEU A 27 -20.21 7.06 9.62
N SER A 28 -19.70 8.24 10.00
CA SER A 28 -20.52 9.43 10.28
C SER A 28 -21.30 9.85 9.03
N LEU A 29 -20.64 9.87 7.87
CA LEU A 29 -21.28 10.18 6.59
C LEU A 29 -22.39 9.18 6.27
N VAL A 30 -22.14 7.88 6.42
CA VAL A 30 -23.16 6.83 6.20
C VAL A 30 -24.33 6.98 7.17
N ARG A 31 -24.06 7.31 8.44
CA ARG A 31 -25.12 7.58 9.42
C ARG A 31 -25.93 8.81 9.04
N ALA A 32 -25.28 9.89 8.61
CA ALA A 32 -25.94 11.11 8.18
C ALA A 32 -26.83 10.88 6.94
N THR A 33 -26.36 10.11 5.95
CA THR A 33 -27.15 9.80 4.75
C THR A 33 -28.34 8.89 5.07
N ARG A 34 -28.17 7.90 5.96
CA ARG A 34 -29.29 7.06 6.43
C ARG A 34 -30.31 7.86 7.23
N ALA A 35 -29.86 8.74 8.13
CA ALA A 35 -30.73 9.59 8.93
C ALA A 35 -31.48 10.66 8.11
N ALA A 36 -31.02 10.94 6.88
CA ALA A 36 -31.70 11.86 5.99
C ALA A 36 -32.91 11.22 5.29
N VAL A 37 -33.02 9.89 5.23
CA VAL A 37 -34.19 9.22 4.67
C VAL A 37 -35.37 9.41 5.62
N VAL A 38 -36.40 10.11 5.16
CA VAL A 38 -37.61 10.39 5.94
C VAL A 38 -38.62 9.27 5.74
N VAL A 39 -38.90 8.92 4.49
CA VAL A 39 -39.84 7.84 4.17
C VAL A 39 -39.48 7.23 2.82
N ARG A 40 -39.67 5.92 2.72
CA ARG A 40 -39.48 5.12 1.50
C ARG A 40 -40.78 4.41 1.20
N VAL A 41 -41.30 4.59 -0.01
CA VAL A 41 -42.57 4.03 -0.47
C VAL A 41 -42.39 3.40 -1.84
N PRO A 42 -43.12 2.31 -2.18
CA PRO A 42 -43.08 1.73 -3.52
C PRO A 42 -43.59 2.73 -4.56
N VAL A 43 -43.21 2.56 -5.82
CA VAL A 43 -43.80 3.34 -6.93
C VAL A 43 -45.23 2.84 -7.17
N ARG A 44 -46.24 3.66 -6.89
CA ARG A 44 -47.67 3.35 -7.12
C ARG A 44 -48.36 4.60 -7.66
N ALA A 45 -49.40 4.39 -8.48
CA ALA A 45 -50.16 5.49 -9.09
C ALA A 45 -50.72 6.47 -8.05
N GLU A 46 -51.19 5.97 -6.92
CA GLU A 46 -51.66 6.79 -5.80
C GLU A 46 -51.35 6.10 -4.47
N GLN A 47 -50.81 6.84 -3.51
CA GLN A 47 -50.54 6.33 -2.17
C GLN A 47 -50.50 7.42 -1.11
N ARG A 48 -50.87 7.03 0.12
CA ARG A 48 -50.80 7.91 1.29
C ARG A 48 -49.42 7.80 1.94
N VAL A 49 -48.83 8.94 2.24
CA VAL A 49 -47.51 9.07 2.87
C VAL A 49 -47.65 9.98 4.08
N THR A 50 -47.13 9.56 5.24
CA THR A 50 -47.19 10.35 6.47
C THR A 50 -45.81 10.89 6.79
N PHE A 51 -45.71 12.19 7.08
CA PHE A 51 -44.48 12.85 7.47
C PHE A 51 -44.58 13.36 8.91
N GLU A 52 -43.62 12.97 9.74
CA GLU A 52 -43.57 13.38 11.15
C GLU A 52 -43.26 14.86 11.35
N ARG A 53 -42.62 15.51 10.37
CA ARG A 53 -42.18 16.91 10.43
C ARG A 53 -42.36 17.58 9.07
N GLY A 54 -42.76 18.85 9.08
CA GLY A 54 -42.72 19.71 7.89
C GLY A 54 -41.28 20.12 7.52
N GLY A 55 -41.16 20.92 6.46
CA GLY A 55 -39.89 21.49 6.00
C GLY A 55 -39.42 20.99 4.63
N ALA A 56 -38.19 21.36 4.28
CA ALA A 56 -37.61 21.06 2.97
C ALA A 56 -37.30 19.57 2.80
N LEU A 57 -37.74 19.00 1.68
CA LEU A 57 -37.51 17.61 1.29
C LEU A 57 -37.12 17.53 -0.19
N SER A 58 -36.40 16.47 -0.52
CA SER A 58 -36.12 16.04 -1.89
C SER A 58 -36.84 14.71 -2.15
N LEU A 59 -37.56 14.64 -3.27
CA LEU A 59 -38.15 13.42 -3.79
C LEU A 59 -37.13 12.76 -4.72
N ASN A 60 -36.73 11.55 -4.38
CA ASN A 60 -35.78 10.76 -5.15
C ASN A 60 -36.44 9.49 -5.68
N LEU A 61 -36.02 9.05 -6.86
CA LEU A 61 -36.34 7.75 -7.41
C LEU A 61 -35.18 6.79 -7.18
N GLU A 62 -35.45 5.64 -6.59
CA GLU A 62 -34.50 4.55 -6.39
C GLU A 62 -34.89 3.36 -7.29
N ALA A 63 -34.06 3.06 -8.29
CA ALA A 63 -34.29 2.04 -9.31
C ALA A 63 -33.00 1.32 -9.71
N SER A 64 -33.09 0.12 -10.29
CA SER A 64 -31.93 -0.59 -10.85
C SER A 64 -31.49 -0.03 -12.21
N ASP A 65 -32.44 0.38 -13.06
CA ASP A 65 -32.20 1.05 -14.34
C ASP A 65 -32.89 2.42 -14.32
N LEU A 66 -32.13 3.44 -13.92
CA LEU A 66 -32.67 4.77 -13.65
C LEU A 66 -33.07 5.51 -14.92
N ALA A 67 -32.40 5.23 -16.04
CA ALA A 67 -32.71 5.85 -17.33
C ALA A 67 -34.11 5.45 -17.80
N ARG A 68 -34.45 4.17 -17.65
CA ARG A 68 -35.77 3.63 -17.99
C ARG A 68 -36.85 4.08 -17.01
N ALA A 69 -36.59 3.95 -15.71
CA ALA A 69 -37.56 4.20 -14.66
C ALA A 69 -38.05 5.67 -14.60
N ARG A 70 -37.28 6.63 -15.13
CA ARG A 70 -37.68 8.05 -15.13
C ARG A 70 -38.69 8.41 -16.21
N VAL A 71 -38.72 7.67 -17.33
CA VAL A 71 -39.45 8.10 -18.54
C VAL A 71 -40.95 8.14 -18.27
N GLY A 72 -41.56 9.32 -18.48
CA GLY A 72 -43.01 9.50 -18.38
C GLY A 72 -43.55 9.71 -16.97
N LEU A 73 -42.72 9.64 -15.92
CA LEU A 73 -43.19 9.85 -14.55
C LEU A 73 -43.52 11.32 -14.29
N ARG A 74 -44.73 11.58 -13.79
CA ARG A 74 -45.15 12.89 -13.25
C ARG A 74 -45.58 12.71 -11.81
N PHE A 75 -45.26 13.70 -10.98
CA PHE A 75 -45.50 13.65 -9.55
C PHE A 75 -46.40 14.81 -9.16
N SER A 76 -47.42 14.54 -8.36
CA SER A 76 -48.17 15.55 -7.62
C SER A 76 -48.31 15.11 -6.17
N LEU A 77 -48.33 16.08 -5.26
CA LEU A 77 -48.42 15.82 -3.83
C LEU A 77 -49.50 16.73 -3.26
N THR A 78 -50.50 16.14 -2.63
CA THR A 78 -51.64 16.87 -2.06
C THR A 78 -51.70 16.61 -0.56
N ALA A 79 -51.88 17.67 0.23
CA ALA A 79 -52.07 17.56 1.67
C ALA A 79 -53.46 17.01 2.01
N ALA A 80 -53.67 16.61 3.27
CA ALA A 80 -54.95 16.09 3.73
C ALA A 80 -56.13 17.09 3.59
N ASP A 81 -55.85 18.40 3.56
CA ASP A 81 -56.83 19.47 3.34
C ASP A 81 -57.14 19.71 1.85
N GLY A 82 -56.53 18.95 0.95
CA GLY A 82 -56.68 19.10 -0.50
C GLY A 82 -55.74 20.13 -1.14
N SER A 83 -54.91 20.84 -0.35
CA SER A 83 -53.95 21.81 -0.89
C SER A 83 -52.81 21.10 -1.64
N GLU A 84 -52.43 21.64 -2.80
CA GLU A 84 -51.33 21.09 -3.59
C GLU A 84 -49.98 21.61 -3.07
N VAL A 85 -49.02 20.70 -2.89
CA VAL A 85 -47.65 21.05 -2.50
C VAL A 85 -46.84 21.31 -3.77
N LEU A 86 -46.28 22.51 -3.88
CA LEU A 86 -45.46 22.91 -5.02
C LEU A 86 -44.19 22.03 -5.13
N LEU A 87 -44.12 21.26 -6.21
CA LEU A 87 -42.95 20.46 -6.60
C LEU A 87 -42.09 21.26 -7.57
N ARG A 88 -40.80 21.44 -7.25
CA ARG A 88 -39.83 22.11 -8.12
C ARG A 88 -38.86 21.08 -8.69
N PRO A 89 -38.67 20.98 -10.02
CA PRO A 89 -37.65 20.12 -10.58
C PRO A 89 -36.26 20.41 -10.02
N ALA A 90 -35.48 19.37 -9.74
CA ALA A 90 -34.09 19.54 -9.37
C ALA A 90 -33.28 20.04 -10.58
N VAL A 91 -32.69 21.23 -10.47
CA VAL A 91 -31.89 21.86 -11.55
C VAL A 91 -30.61 21.07 -11.85
N ALA A 92 -30.03 20.44 -10.82
CA ALA A 92 -28.87 19.57 -10.92
C ALA A 92 -29.18 18.28 -10.14
N PRO A 93 -29.85 17.30 -10.77
CA PRO A 93 -30.21 16.07 -10.10
C PRO A 93 -28.95 15.33 -9.65
N ILE A 94 -28.83 15.08 -8.35
CA ILE A 94 -27.74 14.29 -7.81
C ILE A 94 -28.10 12.81 -7.98
N THR A 95 -27.26 12.09 -8.71
CA THR A 95 -27.38 10.63 -8.86
C THR A 95 -26.35 9.96 -7.96
N VAL A 96 -26.82 9.09 -7.07
CA VAL A 96 -25.99 8.25 -6.21
C VAL A 96 -26.17 6.80 -6.66
N SER A 97 -25.13 6.19 -7.20
CA SER A 97 -25.15 4.77 -7.55
C SER A 97 -24.59 3.92 -6.42
N SER A 98 -25.24 2.79 -6.17
CA SER A 98 -24.75 1.67 -5.36
C SER A 98 -24.68 0.43 -6.25
N PHE A 99 -24.00 -0.62 -5.79
CA PHE A 99 -23.76 -1.86 -6.56
C PHE A 99 -25.00 -2.48 -7.21
N MET A 100 -26.20 -2.29 -6.64
CA MET A 100 -27.45 -2.89 -7.13
C MET A 100 -28.56 -1.89 -7.42
N ARG A 101 -28.44 -0.63 -6.98
CA ARG A 101 -29.50 0.38 -7.08
C ARG A 101 -28.89 1.75 -7.25
N ALA A 102 -29.49 2.56 -8.10
CA ALA A 102 -29.17 3.98 -8.19
C ALA A 102 -30.33 4.79 -7.61
N ARG A 103 -30.00 5.92 -6.98
CA ARG A 103 -30.95 6.90 -6.47
C ARG A 103 -30.70 8.24 -7.15
N MET A 104 -31.73 8.86 -7.70
CA MET A 104 -31.64 10.17 -8.35
C MET A 104 -32.65 11.14 -7.77
N GLU A 105 -32.19 12.35 -7.45
CA GLU A 105 -33.06 13.45 -7.06
C GLU A 105 -33.90 13.91 -8.26
N LEU A 106 -35.22 13.93 -8.11
CA LEU A 106 -36.15 14.36 -9.16
C LEU A 106 -36.74 15.74 -8.88
N MET A 107 -37.31 15.90 -7.69
CA MET A 107 -38.04 17.09 -7.28
C MET A 107 -37.58 17.56 -5.90
N ARG A 108 -37.71 18.85 -5.66
CA ARG A 108 -37.57 19.51 -4.37
C ARG A 108 -38.91 20.09 -3.96
N LEU A 109 -39.25 19.93 -2.69
CA LEU A 109 -40.50 20.45 -2.13
C LEU A 109 -40.28 20.97 -0.71
N THR A 110 -41.22 21.76 -0.22
CA THR A 110 -41.26 22.18 1.19
C THR A 110 -42.64 21.84 1.73
N LEU A 111 -42.69 20.95 2.72
CA LEU A 111 -43.94 20.61 3.39
C LEU A 111 -44.32 21.74 4.35
N PRO A 112 -45.56 22.27 4.27
CA PRO A 112 -45.99 23.36 5.15
C PRO A 112 -46.16 22.91 6.61
N SER A 113 -46.56 21.65 6.83
CA SER A 113 -46.84 21.09 8.16
C SER A 113 -46.52 19.59 8.21
N PRO A 114 -46.37 18.98 9.39
CA PRO A 114 -46.39 17.52 9.53
C PRO A 114 -47.80 16.97 9.27
N GLY A 115 -47.90 15.73 8.77
CA GLY A 115 -49.19 15.07 8.54
C GLY A 115 -49.21 14.06 7.41
N ALA A 116 -50.42 13.64 7.03
CA ALA A 116 -50.67 12.74 5.92
C ALA A 116 -50.83 13.52 4.60
N TYR A 117 -50.23 12.98 3.55
CA TYR A 117 -50.26 13.51 2.19
C TYR A 117 -50.59 12.38 1.21
N VAL A 118 -51.20 12.72 0.08
CA VAL A 118 -51.45 11.81 -1.03
C VAL A 118 -50.43 12.10 -2.12
N LEU A 119 -49.56 11.14 -2.39
CA LEU A 119 -48.62 11.17 -3.51
C LEU A 119 -49.28 10.48 -4.70
N ARG A 120 -49.40 11.20 -5.82
CA ARG A 120 -49.83 10.64 -7.10
C ARG A 120 -48.66 10.60 -8.06
N VAL A 121 -48.55 9.50 -8.78
CA VAL A 121 -47.46 9.21 -9.72
C VAL A 121 -48.08 8.77 -11.04
N ASP A 122 -48.16 9.68 -11.99
CA ASP A 122 -48.63 9.35 -13.34
C ASP A 122 -47.50 8.67 -14.12
N GLY A 123 -47.86 7.70 -14.96
CA GLY A 123 -46.89 6.95 -15.78
C GLY A 123 -46.17 5.80 -15.05
N ALA A 124 -46.54 5.51 -13.80
CA ALA A 124 -46.02 4.36 -13.08
C ALA A 124 -46.52 3.03 -13.69
N ASP A 125 -45.60 2.14 -14.06
CA ASP A 125 -45.95 0.76 -14.42
C ASP A 125 -46.14 -0.07 -13.13
N PRO A 126 -47.34 -0.63 -12.88
CA PRO A 126 -47.58 -1.47 -11.70
C PRO A 126 -46.75 -2.77 -11.67
N ARG A 127 -46.08 -3.15 -12.76
CA ARG A 127 -45.24 -4.35 -12.85
C ARG A 127 -43.82 -4.15 -12.32
N ASP A 128 -43.35 -2.91 -12.21
CA ASP A 128 -42.00 -2.59 -11.70
C ASP A 128 -41.99 -2.55 -10.17
N GLY A 129 -42.12 -3.73 -9.55
CA GLY A 129 -42.24 -3.88 -8.09
C GLY A 129 -40.97 -3.59 -7.28
N ASN A 130 -39.82 -3.34 -7.92
CA ASN A 130 -38.54 -3.17 -7.23
C ASN A 130 -38.13 -1.71 -7.01
N ASP A 131 -38.81 -0.78 -7.68
CA ASP A 131 -38.51 0.65 -7.64
C ASP A 131 -39.21 1.33 -6.46
N ALA A 132 -38.57 2.36 -5.92
CA ALA A 132 -39.08 3.08 -4.76
C ALA A 132 -38.92 4.60 -4.89
N ILE A 133 -39.88 5.33 -4.33
CA ILE A 133 -39.79 6.76 -4.11
C ILE A 133 -39.27 6.98 -2.70
N VAL A 134 -38.22 7.77 -2.57
CA VAL A 134 -37.54 8.05 -1.31
C VAL A 134 -37.54 9.55 -1.06
N PHE A 135 -38.21 9.97 0.01
CA PHE A 135 -38.14 11.34 0.47
C PHE A 135 -36.95 11.49 1.42
N THR A 136 -36.06 12.44 1.13
CA THR A 136 -34.88 12.72 1.93
C THR A 136 -34.83 14.17 2.36
N ARG A 137 -34.26 14.44 3.53
CA ARG A 137 -33.87 15.81 3.90
C ARG A 137 -32.67 16.27 3.08
N PRO A 138 -32.61 17.54 2.65
CA PRO A 138 -31.46 18.07 1.93
C PRO A 138 -30.23 18.05 2.85
N LEU A 139 -29.19 17.31 2.45
CA LEU A 139 -27.96 17.12 3.22
C LEU A 139 -26.96 18.28 3.08
N GLY A 140 -27.20 19.22 2.16
CA GLY A 140 -26.33 20.32 1.71
C GLY A 140 -25.03 20.53 2.50
N ALA A 141 -25.07 21.39 3.52
CA ALA A 141 -23.88 21.77 4.29
C ALA A 141 -23.23 20.60 5.06
N SER A 142 -24.02 19.61 5.51
CA SER A 142 -23.49 18.44 6.21
C SER A 142 -22.68 17.57 5.26
N LEU A 143 -23.17 17.35 4.04
CA LEU A 143 -22.46 16.57 3.03
C LEU A 143 -21.12 17.22 2.65
N VAL A 144 -21.14 18.52 2.37
CA VAL A 144 -19.93 19.29 2.05
C VAL A 144 -18.88 19.16 3.15
N ARG A 145 -19.28 19.29 4.41
CA ARG A 145 -18.37 19.13 5.56
C ARG A 145 -17.72 17.75 5.62
N HIS A 146 -18.50 16.68 5.41
CA HIS A 146 -17.96 15.31 5.40
C HIS A 146 -17.01 15.09 4.21
N VAL A 147 -17.32 15.63 3.03
CA VAL A 147 -16.45 15.53 1.85
C VAL A 147 -15.12 16.24 2.09
N VAL A 148 -15.14 17.48 2.59
CA VAL A 148 -13.91 18.21 2.93
C VAL A 148 -13.09 17.48 4.00
N ALA A 149 -13.75 16.93 5.02
CA ALA A 149 -13.09 16.13 6.05
C ALA A 149 -12.44 14.86 5.47
N LEU A 150 -13.11 14.15 4.56
CA LEU A 150 -12.54 12.98 3.87
C LEU A 150 -11.30 13.34 3.06
N ILE A 151 -11.34 14.44 2.31
CA ILE A 151 -10.20 14.92 1.50
C ILE A 151 -9.02 15.26 2.41
N ALA A 152 -9.26 16.04 3.47
CA ALA A 152 -8.20 16.47 4.39
C ALA A 152 -7.53 15.29 5.11
N VAL A 153 -8.33 14.35 5.64
CA VAL A 153 -7.81 13.16 6.31
C VAL A 153 -7.13 12.21 5.32
N GLY A 154 -7.67 12.08 4.11
CA GLY A 154 -7.05 11.29 3.04
C GLY A 154 -5.68 11.84 2.63
N ALA A 155 -5.56 13.16 2.44
CA ALA A 155 -4.29 13.81 2.12
C ALA A 155 -3.25 13.62 3.24
N LEU A 156 -3.67 13.74 4.51
CA LEU A 156 -2.81 13.47 5.66
C LEU A 156 -2.30 12.02 5.66
N LEU A 157 -3.19 11.06 5.39
CA LEU A 157 -2.82 9.65 5.31
C LEU A 157 -1.81 9.39 4.19
N VAL A 158 -2.09 9.85 2.97
CA VAL A 158 -1.17 9.69 1.82
C VAL A 158 0.17 10.34 2.11
N GLY A 159 0.19 11.56 2.64
CA GLY A 159 1.42 12.25 3.02
C GLY A 159 2.24 11.46 4.05
N SER A 160 1.59 10.92 5.08
CA SER A 160 2.25 10.11 6.11
C SER A 160 2.85 8.81 5.55
N LEU A 161 2.15 8.16 4.62
CA LEU A 161 2.63 6.95 3.96
C LEU A 161 3.82 7.23 3.05
N VAL A 162 3.77 8.32 2.27
CA VAL A 162 4.90 8.73 1.39
C VAL A 162 6.14 9.04 2.22
N VAL A 163 6.01 9.83 3.29
CA VAL A 163 7.14 10.14 4.18
C VAL A 163 7.70 8.88 4.84
N SER A 164 6.84 7.96 5.30
CA SER A 164 7.28 6.69 5.87
C SER A 164 8.02 5.83 4.85
N GLY A 165 7.50 5.73 3.62
CA GLY A 165 8.14 4.98 2.53
C GLY A 165 9.51 5.57 2.16
N LEU A 166 9.62 6.89 2.05
CA LEU A 166 10.90 7.56 1.80
C LEU A 166 11.88 7.38 2.96
N ALA A 167 11.41 7.38 4.21
CA ALA A 167 12.26 7.12 5.37
C ALA A 167 12.79 5.67 5.39
N LEU A 168 11.99 4.69 4.95
CA LEU A 168 12.43 3.30 4.80
C LEU A 168 13.43 3.15 3.64
N LEU A 169 13.14 3.74 2.49
CA LEU A 169 13.97 3.65 1.29
C LEU A 169 15.28 4.46 1.42
N GLY A 170 15.22 5.66 2.00
CA GLY A 170 16.39 6.52 2.27
C GLY A 170 17.17 6.13 3.51
N GLY A 171 16.56 5.34 4.41
CA GLY A 171 17.22 4.71 5.57
C GLY A 171 18.19 3.59 5.17
N SER A 172 17.99 2.98 4.00
CA SER A 172 19.03 2.31 3.24
C SER A 172 20.00 3.36 2.69
N ARG A 173 20.70 4.04 3.60
CA ARG A 173 21.87 4.83 3.26
C ARG A 173 22.80 3.84 2.58
N ALA A 174 22.85 3.89 1.25
CA ALA A 174 23.89 3.21 0.50
C ALA A 174 25.17 3.56 1.24
N ALA A 175 25.78 2.58 1.91
CA ALA A 175 27.07 2.77 2.52
C ALA A 175 27.92 3.42 1.43
N ALA A 176 28.52 4.57 1.72
CA ALA A 176 29.31 5.31 0.74
C ALA A 176 30.12 4.28 -0.05
N PRO A 177 30.07 4.29 -1.40
CA PRO A 177 30.54 3.18 -2.22
C PRO A 177 31.92 2.78 -1.71
N ARG A 178 31.99 1.63 -1.03
CA ARG A 178 33.26 1.16 -0.49
C ARG A 178 34.12 0.86 -1.70
N THR A 179 35.28 1.51 -1.77
CA THR A 179 36.25 1.17 -2.80
C THR A 179 36.63 -0.30 -2.60
N LEU A 180 36.94 -0.98 -3.70
CA LEU A 180 37.37 -2.37 -3.65
C LEU A 180 38.59 -2.50 -2.73
N GLU A 181 39.50 -1.54 -2.79
CA GLU A 181 40.71 -1.46 -1.98
C GLU A 181 40.39 -1.38 -0.48
N ALA A 182 39.43 -0.54 -0.07
CA ALA A 182 39.00 -0.48 1.33
C ALA A 182 38.35 -1.80 1.77
N THR A 183 37.57 -2.43 0.89
CA THR A 183 36.90 -3.70 1.18
C THR A 183 37.89 -4.86 1.31
N ILE A 184 38.95 -4.88 0.47
CA ILE A 184 40.05 -5.85 0.57
C ILE A 184 40.86 -5.60 1.84
N ALA A 185 41.17 -4.35 2.17
CA ALA A 185 41.93 -4.00 3.38
C ALA A 185 41.19 -4.36 4.68
N GLU A 186 39.85 -4.30 4.67
CA GLU A 186 39.01 -4.75 5.79
C GLU A 186 38.83 -6.27 5.84
N ALA A 187 39.14 -7.01 4.76
CA ALA A 187 38.91 -8.44 4.70
C ALA A 187 39.94 -9.22 5.52
N ALA A 188 39.49 -10.15 6.36
CA ALA A 188 40.37 -11.05 7.10
C ALA A 188 40.93 -12.17 6.21
N ALA A 189 40.21 -12.54 5.16
CA ALA A 189 40.68 -13.47 4.15
C ALA A 189 40.05 -13.16 2.78
N VAL A 190 40.83 -13.43 1.74
CA VAL A 190 40.42 -13.36 0.34
C VAL A 190 40.55 -14.75 -0.23
N VAL A 191 39.42 -15.36 -0.59
CA VAL A 191 39.41 -16.75 -1.09
C VAL A 191 38.78 -16.83 -2.48
N ARG A 192 39.39 -17.63 -3.35
CA ARG A 192 38.75 -18.09 -4.59
C ARG A 192 37.92 -19.31 -4.24
N ALA A 193 36.65 -19.28 -4.63
CA ALA A 193 35.71 -20.35 -4.38
C ALA A 193 34.90 -20.67 -5.64
N ARG A 194 34.27 -21.84 -5.65
CA ARG A 194 33.33 -22.29 -6.66
C ARG A 194 31.95 -22.41 -6.03
N THR A 195 30.94 -21.88 -6.68
CA THR A 195 29.54 -22.07 -6.26
C THR A 195 29.14 -23.53 -6.48
N VAL A 196 28.51 -24.15 -5.48
CA VAL A 196 28.05 -25.55 -5.51
C VAL A 196 26.57 -25.60 -5.16
N GLY A 197 25.77 -26.19 -6.05
CA GLY A 197 24.34 -26.42 -5.84
C GLY A 197 23.45 -25.31 -6.39
N SER A 198 22.20 -25.67 -6.68
CA SER A 198 21.20 -24.82 -7.35
C SER A 198 20.25 -24.08 -6.39
N GLY A 199 20.44 -24.23 -5.08
CA GLY A 199 19.60 -23.65 -4.03
C GLY A 199 20.29 -22.50 -3.28
N ALA A 200 20.27 -22.56 -1.94
CA ALA A 200 21.05 -21.64 -1.11
C ALA A 200 22.54 -21.71 -1.51
N PRO A 201 23.17 -20.58 -1.89
CA PRO A 201 24.49 -20.59 -2.48
C PRO A 201 25.51 -21.07 -1.47
N ARG A 202 26.16 -22.17 -1.82
CA ARG A 202 27.23 -22.81 -1.08
C ARG A 202 28.53 -22.60 -1.86
N PHE A 203 29.59 -22.15 -1.21
CA PHE A 203 30.84 -21.84 -1.90
C PHE A 203 31.94 -22.81 -1.47
N GLN A 204 32.40 -23.66 -2.40
CA GLN A 204 33.54 -24.53 -2.21
C GLN A 204 34.85 -23.75 -2.40
N VAL A 205 35.62 -23.55 -1.33
CA VAL A 205 36.92 -22.86 -1.40
C VAL A 205 37.89 -23.68 -2.26
N LEU A 206 38.43 -23.03 -3.29
CA LEU A 206 39.44 -23.59 -4.20
C LEU A 206 40.85 -23.18 -3.81
N GLU A 207 41.04 -21.91 -3.42
CA GLU A 207 42.35 -21.34 -3.14
C GLU A 207 42.22 -20.16 -2.17
N THR A 208 43.17 -20.01 -1.24
CA THR A 208 43.28 -18.81 -0.39
C THR A 208 44.30 -17.85 -1.01
N LEU A 209 43.85 -16.65 -1.40
CA LEU A 209 44.69 -15.65 -2.06
C LEU A 209 45.41 -14.75 -1.05
N ALA A 210 44.76 -14.43 0.06
CA ALA A 210 45.32 -13.64 1.15
C ALA A 210 44.62 -13.91 2.49
N GLY A 211 45.32 -13.62 3.58
CA GLY A 211 44.81 -13.80 4.93
C GLY A 211 44.74 -15.27 5.37
N ALA A 212 44.18 -15.49 6.56
CA ALA A 212 43.99 -16.82 7.10
C ALA A 212 42.49 -17.14 7.11
N VAL A 213 42.08 -18.16 6.36
CA VAL A 213 40.73 -18.71 6.50
C VAL A 213 40.63 -19.28 7.92
N PRO A 214 39.69 -18.81 8.75
CA PRO A 214 39.63 -19.26 10.14
C PRO A 214 39.52 -20.79 10.22
N ALA A 215 40.27 -21.43 11.12
CA ALA A 215 40.37 -22.90 11.17
C ALA A 215 39.02 -23.61 11.41
N HIS A 216 38.08 -22.93 12.08
CA HIS A 216 36.71 -23.41 12.31
C HIS A 216 35.83 -23.29 11.05
N VAL A 217 36.21 -22.41 10.13
CA VAL A 217 35.64 -22.31 8.79
C VAL A 217 36.29 -23.42 7.95
N ALA A 218 37.61 -23.61 8.01
CA ALA A 218 38.38 -24.60 7.21
C ALA A 218 38.21 -26.11 7.52
N GLY A 219 37.16 -26.55 8.24
CA GLY A 219 36.79 -27.96 8.46
C GLY A 219 37.96 -28.94 8.65
N ALA A 220 38.42 -29.15 9.90
CA ALA A 220 39.36 -30.22 10.29
C ALA A 220 40.54 -30.51 9.32
N GLY A 221 41.25 -29.46 8.89
CA GLY A 221 42.66 -29.59 8.48
C GLY A 221 43.00 -29.39 7.00
N ARG A 222 42.07 -29.00 6.12
CA ARG A 222 42.39 -28.48 4.77
C ARG A 222 41.41 -27.38 4.37
N ALA A 223 41.91 -26.19 4.04
CA ALA A 223 41.09 -25.05 3.61
C ALA A 223 40.40 -25.28 2.24
N GLU A 224 40.93 -26.21 1.43
CA GLU A 224 40.38 -26.61 0.13
C GLU A 224 39.19 -27.56 0.30
N GLY A 225 38.08 -27.29 -0.40
CA GLY A 225 36.87 -28.11 -0.36
C GLY A 225 35.82 -27.67 0.67
N LEU A 226 36.09 -26.61 1.42
CA LEU A 226 35.17 -26.04 2.39
C LEU A 226 33.94 -25.43 1.73
N VAL A 227 32.74 -25.77 2.21
CA VAL A 227 31.48 -25.14 1.82
C VAL A 227 31.12 -23.98 2.77
N LEU A 228 31.16 -22.74 2.27
CA LEU A 228 30.62 -21.58 2.96
C LEU A 228 29.11 -21.48 2.70
N ASP A 229 28.30 -21.47 3.76
CA ASP A 229 26.87 -21.15 3.67
C ASP A 229 26.70 -19.64 3.86
N THR A 230 26.59 -18.90 2.76
CA THR A 230 26.48 -17.44 2.82
C THR A 230 25.06 -17.02 2.49
N ARG A 231 24.20 -16.95 3.52
CA ARG A 231 22.91 -16.24 3.43
C ARG A 231 23.08 -14.78 2.97
N ALA A 232 24.25 -14.20 3.21
CA ALA A 232 24.61 -12.85 2.78
C ALA A 232 24.73 -12.67 1.24
N ALA A 233 24.89 -13.74 0.46
CA ALA A 233 24.95 -13.65 -1.01
C ALA A 233 23.63 -13.12 -1.61
N GLU A 234 22.49 -13.43 -0.99
CA GLU A 234 21.19 -12.92 -1.40
C GLU A 234 21.08 -11.41 -1.13
N ALA A 235 21.65 -10.93 -0.02
CA ALA A 235 21.64 -9.52 0.34
C ALA A 235 22.49 -8.64 -0.61
N SER A 236 23.53 -9.21 -1.25
CA SER A 236 24.33 -8.51 -2.25
C SER A 236 23.71 -8.54 -3.66
N GLY A 237 22.50 -9.09 -3.83
CA GLY A 237 21.85 -9.24 -5.14
C GLY A 237 22.63 -10.15 -6.11
N TYR A 238 23.59 -10.93 -5.61
CA TYR A 238 24.41 -11.82 -6.41
C TYR A 238 23.62 -13.10 -6.69
N ARG A 239 23.35 -13.35 -7.98
CA ARG A 239 22.68 -14.58 -8.42
C ARG A 239 23.74 -15.64 -8.71
N ALA A 240 23.98 -16.50 -7.74
CA ALA A 240 24.87 -17.64 -7.87
C ALA A 240 24.47 -18.54 -9.05
N MET A 241 25.43 -18.86 -9.91
CA MET A 241 25.31 -19.90 -10.94
C MET A 241 26.10 -21.13 -10.50
N ASP A 242 25.50 -22.32 -10.60
CA ASP A 242 26.17 -23.56 -10.21
C ASP A 242 27.49 -23.73 -11.01
N GLY A 243 28.57 -24.08 -10.31
CA GLY A 243 29.91 -24.18 -10.87
C GLY A 243 30.62 -22.85 -11.14
N GLN A 244 29.98 -21.69 -10.95
CA GLN A 244 30.63 -20.39 -11.17
C GLN A 244 31.71 -20.13 -10.13
N GLU A 245 32.88 -19.71 -10.59
CA GLU A 245 33.96 -19.28 -9.72
C GLU A 245 33.79 -17.81 -9.29
N VAL A 246 34.09 -17.56 -8.02
CA VAL A 246 33.95 -16.27 -7.36
C VAL A 246 35.13 -16.00 -6.44
N ILE A 247 35.39 -14.73 -6.17
CA ILE A 247 36.21 -14.32 -5.03
C ILE A 247 35.28 -13.93 -3.88
N VAL A 248 35.52 -14.49 -2.72
CA VAL A 248 34.82 -14.17 -1.47
C VAL A 248 35.77 -13.38 -0.58
N LEU A 249 35.38 -12.15 -0.24
CA LEU A 249 36.07 -11.34 0.76
C LEU A 249 35.41 -11.61 2.11
N LEU A 250 36.10 -12.21 3.06
CA LEU A 250 35.53 -12.60 4.35
C LEU A 250 35.80 -11.52 5.41
N ALA A 251 34.75 -11.12 6.14
CA ALA A 251 34.90 -10.19 7.25
C ALA A 251 35.75 -10.80 8.38
N PRO A 252 36.50 -9.98 9.14
CA PRO A 252 37.14 -10.42 10.37
C PRO A 252 36.08 -10.96 11.32
N VAL A 253 36.33 -12.18 11.82
CA VAL A 253 35.50 -12.75 12.87
C VAL A 253 35.79 -11.94 14.13
N PRO A 254 34.79 -11.24 14.71
CA PRO A 254 35.01 -10.51 15.94
C PRO A 254 35.53 -11.48 17.01
N PRO A 255 36.53 -11.08 17.83
CA PRO A 255 37.05 -11.92 18.91
C PRO A 255 35.88 -12.36 19.76
N ALA A 256 35.68 -13.68 19.83
CA ALA A 256 34.43 -14.27 20.30
C ALA A 256 33.98 -13.70 21.66
N THR A 257 32.70 -13.30 21.75
CA THR A 257 31.94 -13.60 22.97
C THR A 257 31.91 -15.13 23.09
N ALA A 258 32.45 -15.67 24.18
CA ALA A 258 32.88 -17.07 24.30
C ALA A 258 31.82 -18.13 23.95
N ASP A 259 30.53 -17.80 23.95
CA ASP A 259 29.44 -18.78 24.01
C ASP A 259 28.69 -19.06 22.68
N ALA A 260 29.03 -18.43 21.55
CA ALA A 260 28.29 -18.67 20.31
C ALA A 260 28.65 -20.05 19.66
N PRO A 261 27.68 -20.86 19.20
CA PRO A 261 27.94 -22.17 18.60
C PRO A 261 28.82 -22.08 17.35
N ALA A 262 29.71 -23.07 17.15
CA ALA A 262 30.73 -23.08 16.09
C ALA A 262 30.17 -23.00 14.66
N SER A 263 28.94 -23.46 14.43
CA SER A 263 28.23 -23.38 13.14
C SER A 263 27.74 -21.98 12.77
N VAL A 264 27.84 -20.99 13.67
CA VAL A 264 27.36 -19.60 13.49
C VAL A 264 28.52 -18.62 13.27
N ARG A 265 29.78 -19.09 13.24
CA ARG A 265 30.97 -18.23 13.18
C ARG A 265 31.58 -18.10 11.78
N VAL A 266 30.81 -18.24 10.71
CA VAL A 266 31.31 -17.90 9.37
C VAL A 266 31.35 -16.38 9.28
N GLY A 267 32.53 -15.79 9.07
CA GLY A 267 32.64 -14.35 8.82
C GLY A 267 31.75 -14.00 7.62
N GLU A 268 30.80 -13.10 7.82
CA GLU A 268 29.91 -12.67 6.74
C GLU A 268 30.76 -12.20 5.56
N PRO A 269 30.45 -12.63 4.31
CA PRO A 269 31.19 -12.13 3.16
C PRO A 269 30.98 -10.62 3.05
N LEU A 270 32.07 -9.86 3.09
CA LEU A 270 32.08 -8.43 2.83
C LEU A 270 31.71 -8.14 1.37
N ALA A 271 32.14 -9.01 0.44
CA ALA A 271 31.78 -8.94 -0.96
C ALA A 271 31.94 -10.30 -1.66
N LEU A 272 31.16 -10.49 -2.73
CA LEU A 272 31.27 -11.61 -3.67
C LEU A 272 31.59 -11.05 -5.06
N LEU A 273 32.72 -11.44 -5.63
CA LEU A 273 33.21 -10.92 -6.90
C LEU A 273 33.22 -12.06 -7.94
N PRO A 274 32.29 -12.07 -8.91
CA PRO A 274 32.27 -13.12 -9.92
C PRO A 274 33.52 -13.09 -10.79
N ILE A 275 34.01 -14.28 -11.14
CA ILE A 275 35.03 -14.45 -12.16
C ILE A 275 34.32 -14.72 -13.48
N VAL A 276 34.50 -13.83 -14.46
CA VAL A 276 33.94 -13.92 -15.80
C VAL A 276 35.08 -13.81 -16.79
N ASP A 277 35.22 -14.80 -17.68
CA ASP A 277 36.31 -14.88 -18.67
C ASP A 277 37.71 -14.71 -18.05
N GLY A 278 37.92 -15.33 -16.88
CA GLY A 278 39.19 -15.29 -16.14
C GLY A 278 39.49 -13.96 -15.44
N ARG A 279 38.55 -13.00 -15.43
CA ARG A 279 38.69 -11.71 -14.75
C ARG A 279 37.72 -11.57 -13.60
N VAL A 280 38.19 -11.02 -12.49
CA VAL A 280 37.39 -10.70 -11.31
C VAL A 280 36.65 -9.39 -11.59
N VAL A 281 35.31 -9.45 -11.60
CA VAL A 281 34.47 -8.30 -11.86
C VAL A 281 33.98 -7.72 -10.54
N PHE A 282 34.44 -6.51 -10.21
CA PHE A 282 33.89 -5.71 -9.11
C PHE A 282 32.74 -4.87 -9.66
N LEU A 283 31.52 -5.19 -9.23
CA LEU A 283 30.30 -4.44 -9.50
C LEU A 283 29.87 -3.76 -8.20
N PRO A 284 30.35 -2.54 -7.90
CA PRO A 284 29.71 -1.77 -6.84
C PRO A 284 28.26 -1.50 -7.25
N ASN A 285 27.41 -1.12 -6.29
CA ASN A 285 26.03 -0.69 -6.53
C ASN A 285 25.92 0.55 -7.47
N ASP A 286 27.06 1.07 -7.96
CA ASP A 286 27.18 2.16 -8.91
C ASP A 286 27.82 1.66 -10.22
N PRO A 287 27.14 1.79 -11.39
CA PRO A 287 27.68 1.37 -12.68
C PRO A 287 28.98 2.09 -13.09
N VAL A 288 29.25 3.29 -12.55
CA VAL A 288 30.47 4.06 -12.87
C VAL A 288 31.72 3.45 -12.21
N GLY A 289 31.55 2.68 -11.13
CA GLY A 289 32.65 2.05 -10.39
C GLY A 289 33.07 0.66 -10.87
N ARG A 290 32.55 0.18 -12.01
CA ARG A 290 32.84 -1.18 -12.49
C ARG A 290 34.34 -1.31 -12.82
N ARG A 291 35.01 -2.26 -12.17
CA ARG A 291 36.41 -2.59 -12.43
C ARG A 291 36.56 -4.08 -12.73
N SER A 292 37.41 -4.42 -13.69
CA SER A 292 37.79 -5.79 -13.98
C SER A 292 39.27 -5.99 -13.70
N LEU A 293 39.58 -6.86 -12.76
CA LEU A 293 40.94 -7.17 -12.37
C LEU A 293 41.30 -8.57 -12.86
N THR A 294 42.55 -8.75 -13.24
CA THR A 294 43.13 -10.10 -13.35
C THR A 294 43.32 -10.68 -11.96
N LEU A 295 43.41 -12.00 -11.87
CA LEU A 295 43.63 -12.68 -10.59
C LEU A 295 44.99 -12.31 -9.97
N GLU A 296 45.99 -12.02 -10.79
CA GLU A 296 47.29 -11.52 -10.34
C GLU A 296 47.21 -10.10 -9.77
N GLU A 297 46.49 -9.18 -10.42
CA GLU A 297 46.27 -7.83 -9.90
C GLU A 297 45.55 -7.88 -8.56
N LEU A 298 44.54 -8.73 -8.42
CA LEU A 298 43.85 -8.92 -7.15
C LEU A 298 44.79 -9.46 -6.07
N ARG A 299 45.62 -10.47 -6.38
CA ARG A 299 46.65 -10.98 -5.45
C ARG A 299 47.62 -9.88 -5.01
N ARG A 300 48.07 -9.01 -5.93
CA ARG A 300 48.94 -7.87 -5.61
C ARG A 300 48.24 -6.85 -4.72
N LEU A 301 46.94 -6.62 -4.92
CA LEU A 301 46.15 -5.71 -4.08
C LEU A 301 45.92 -6.28 -2.67
N SER A 302 45.66 -7.59 -2.55
CA SER A 302 45.42 -8.25 -1.27
C SER A 302 46.69 -8.54 -0.45
N ALA A 303 47.86 -8.40 -1.06
CA ALA A 303 49.15 -8.58 -0.39
C ALA A 303 49.68 -7.29 0.28
N ARG A 304 48.99 -6.15 0.10
CA ARG A 304 49.34 -4.86 0.71
C ARG A 304 48.67 -4.72 2.06
#